data_AF-A0A3N4JIF0-F1
#
_entry.id   AF-A0A3N4JIF0-F1
#
_cell.length_a   1.000
_cell.length_b   1.000
_cell.length_c   1.000
_cell.angle_alpha   90.00
_cell.angle_beta   90.00
_cell.angle_gamma   90.00
#
_symmetry.space_group_name_H-M   'P 1'
#
loop_
_entity.id
_entity.type
_entity.pdbx_description
1 polymer ?
#
loop_
_entity_poly.entity_id
_entity_poly.type
_entity_poly.pdbx_seq_one_letter_code
_entity_poly.pdbx_strand_id
1 'polypeptide(L)'
;MTCTYSPKNGLVDSEENIETPPDIAIVPACRVWPTVVLEFGYAEPYEDLKADVKLLLEGSEGKITKAIIIKLQPLREGETQIQKGFVEMWHRIDGQVRKDGSR
;
A
#
# COMPACT_ATOMS: atom_id res chain seq x y z
N MET A 1 7.49 22.48 -5.74
CA MET A 1 7.34 21.64 -4.54
C MET A 1 7.92 20.29 -4.92
N THR A 2 9.00 19.85 -4.26
CA THR A 2 9.74 18.64 -4.63
C THR A 2 9.68 17.70 -3.45
N CYS A 3 8.74 16.78 -3.46
CA CYS A 3 8.75 15.67 -2.53
C CYS A 3 9.89 14.71 -2.95
N THR A 4 10.71 14.22 -2.02
CA THR A 4 11.76 13.21 -2.29
C THR A 4 11.39 11.91 -1.58
N TYR A 5 11.40 10.78 -2.29
CA TYR A 5 11.09 9.48 -1.72
C TYR A 5 12.40 8.84 -1.26
N SER A 6 12.54 8.63 0.05
CA SER A 6 13.65 7.87 0.63
C SER A 6 13.12 6.50 1.03
N PRO A 7 13.64 5.39 0.47
CA PRO A 7 13.24 4.03 0.84
C PRO A 7 13.46 3.69 2.32
N LYS A 8 14.15 4.56 3.08
CA LYS A 8 14.41 4.39 4.52
C LYS A 8 13.41 5.11 5.44
N ASN A 9 12.61 6.06 4.93
CA ASN A 9 11.86 7.02 5.76
C ASN A 9 10.36 7.15 5.40
N GLY A 10 9.80 6.30 4.54
CA GLY A 10 8.37 6.38 4.18
C GLY A 10 7.97 7.63 3.36
N LEU A 11 6.66 7.87 3.24
CA LEU A 11 6.05 9.08 2.67
C LEU A 11 5.62 10.01 3.81
N VAL A 12 5.81 11.32 3.62
CA VAL A 12 5.47 12.35 4.62
C VAL A 12 4.22 13.10 4.15
N ASP A 13 3.15 13.02 4.92
CA ASP A 13 1.97 13.88 4.76
C ASP A 13 2.21 15.24 5.45
N SER A 14 1.87 16.33 4.76
CA SER A 14 2.24 17.70 5.13
C SER A 14 1.37 18.36 6.20
N GLU A 15 0.36 17.67 6.75
CA GLU A 15 -0.50 18.26 7.78
C GLU A 15 -0.30 17.68 9.20
N GLU A 16 0.23 16.46 9.36
CA GLU A 16 0.41 15.87 10.71
C GLU A 16 1.74 15.15 10.96
N ASN A 17 2.68 15.11 10.02
CA ASN A 17 3.99 14.45 10.23
C ASN A 17 3.84 12.96 10.62
N ILE A 18 2.77 12.31 10.15
CA ILE A 18 2.54 10.87 10.29
C ILE A 18 3.24 10.20 9.12
N GLU A 19 4.34 9.49 9.43
CA GLU A 19 4.95 8.57 8.48
C GLU A 19 4.10 7.28 8.49
N THR A 20 3.36 7.02 7.40
CA THR A 20 2.82 5.68 7.11
C THR A 20 3.76 5.02 6.09
N PRO A 21 4.91 4.47 6.52
CA PRO A 21 5.76 3.71 5.63
C PRO A 21 5.02 2.45 5.20
N PRO A 22 5.15 2.04 3.92
CA PRO A 22 4.57 0.77 3.52
C PRO A 22 5.29 -0.38 4.20
N ASP A 23 4.58 -1.47 4.47
CA ASP A 23 5.19 -2.68 5.05
C ASP A 23 6.33 -3.21 4.16
N ILE A 24 6.09 -3.21 2.83
CA ILE A 24 7.10 -3.57 1.85
C ILE A 24 7.01 -2.64 0.64
N ALA A 25 8.17 -2.16 0.18
CA ALA A 25 8.31 -1.45 -1.09
C ALA A 25 9.26 -2.19 -2.04
N ILE A 26 8.79 -2.42 -3.26
CA ILE A 26 9.59 -2.94 -4.37
C ILE A 26 9.97 -1.76 -5.25
N VAL A 27 11.23 -1.33 -5.15
CA VAL A 27 11.79 -0.20 -5.89
C VAL A 27 12.73 -0.75 -6.98
N PRO A 28 12.28 -0.89 -8.23
CA PRO A 28 13.14 -1.37 -9.31
C PRO A 28 14.28 -0.38 -9.60
N ALA A 29 15.49 -0.89 -9.80
CA ALA A 29 16.68 -0.07 -10.06
C ALA A 29 16.63 0.68 -11.42
N CYS A 30 15.77 0.23 -12.35
CA CYS A 30 15.62 0.81 -13.67
C CYS A 30 14.24 1.48 -13.83
N ARG A 31 14.21 2.68 -14.43
CA ARG A 31 13.02 3.55 -14.59
C ARG A 31 11.87 2.97 -15.43
N VAL A 32 11.97 1.72 -15.89
CA VAL A 32 10.96 1.09 -16.76
C VAL A 32 9.82 0.48 -15.94
N TRP A 33 10.08 0.13 -14.68
CA TRP A 33 9.09 -0.50 -13.81
C TRP A 33 8.61 0.49 -12.74
N PRO A 34 7.32 0.48 -12.40
CA PRO A 34 6.81 1.32 -11.32
C PRO A 34 7.28 0.83 -9.96
N THR A 35 7.40 1.74 -8.99
CA THR A 35 7.44 1.35 -7.57
C THR A 35 6.11 0.72 -7.19
N VAL A 36 6.18 -0.43 -6.53
CA VAL A 36 5.03 -1.18 -6.01
C VAL A 36 5.16 -1.28 -4.50
N VAL A 37 4.07 -1.01 -3.78
CA VAL A 37 4.00 -1.18 -2.32
C VAL A 37 3.04 -2.30 -1.95
N LEU A 38 3.29 -2.96 -0.81
CA LEU A 38 2.43 -3.99 -0.24
C LEU A 38 2.06 -3.57 1.18
N GLU A 39 0.76 -3.65 1.50
CA GLU A 39 0.21 -3.46 2.85
C GLU A 39 -0.38 -4.77 3.34
N PHE A 40 0.03 -5.22 4.52
CA PHE A 40 -0.41 -6.47 5.14
C PHE A 40 -1.34 -6.18 6.30
N GLY A 41 -2.50 -6.84 6.29
CA GLY A 41 -3.37 -6.85 7.45
C GLY A 41 -3.67 -8.26 7.91
N TYR A 42 -3.18 -8.65 9.07
CA TYR A 42 -3.58 -9.88 9.74
C TYR A 42 -4.78 -9.66 10.66
N ALA A 43 -4.67 -8.80 11.67
CA ALA A 43 -5.78 -8.45 12.58
C ALA A 43 -6.47 -7.14 12.18
N GLU A 44 -5.80 -6.34 11.36
CA GLU A 44 -6.17 -4.97 10.98
C GLU A 44 -7.48 -4.94 10.20
N PRO A 45 -8.39 -3.99 10.48
CA PRO A 45 -9.56 -3.75 9.65
C PRO A 45 -9.17 -3.48 8.19
N TYR A 46 -9.95 -4.01 7.26
CA TYR A 46 -9.70 -3.81 5.83
C TYR A 46 -9.83 -2.33 5.39
N GLU A 47 -10.70 -1.56 6.04
CA GLU A 47 -10.86 -0.14 5.72
C GLU A 47 -9.63 0.70 6.10
N ASP A 48 -8.89 0.28 7.13
CA ASP A 48 -7.65 0.95 7.53
C ASP A 48 -6.57 0.71 6.47
N LEU A 49 -6.40 -0.55 6.02
CA LEU A 49 -5.49 -0.89 4.92
C LEU A 49 -5.82 -0.13 3.62
N LYS A 50 -7.11 0.13 3.36
CA LYS A 50 -7.52 0.95 2.21
C LYS A 50 -7.16 2.41 2.39
N ALA A 51 -7.28 2.96 3.60
CA ALA A 51 -6.88 4.33 3.88
C ALA A 51 -5.36 4.48 3.69
N ASP A 52 -4.58 3.54 4.22
CA ASP A 52 -3.12 3.53 4.06
C ASP A 52 -2.72 3.46 2.59
N VAL A 53 -3.30 2.53 1.82
CA VAL A 53 -3.04 2.43 0.37
C VAL A 53 -3.41 3.70 -0.40
N LYS A 54 -4.52 4.36 -0.06
CA LYS A 54 -4.89 5.63 -0.69
C LYS A 54 -3.87 6.71 -0.37
N LEU A 55 -3.49 6.84 0.89
CA LEU A 55 -2.48 7.80 1.33
C LEU A 55 -1.14 7.56 0.60
N LEU A 56 -0.71 6.30 0.47
CA LEU A 56 0.51 5.94 -0.23
C LEU A 56 0.45 6.30 -1.73
N LEU A 57 -0.67 6.01 -2.39
CA LEU A 57 -0.83 6.29 -3.82
C LEU A 57 -0.95 7.79 -4.11
N GLU A 58 -1.70 8.54 -3.29
CA GLU A 58 -1.95 9.97 -3.46
C GLU A 58 -0.75 10.81 -3.00
N GLY A 59 -0.25 10.54 -1.79
CA GLY A 59 0.85 11.26 -1.16
C GLY A 59 2.22 11.01 -1.79
N SER A 60 2.38 9.96 -2.59
CA SER A 60 3.65 9.70 -3.31
C SER A 60 3.90 10.60 -4.52
N GLU A 61 2.93 11.46 -4.89
CA GLU A 61 2.98 12.29 -6.09
C GLU A 61 3.27 11.47 -7.38
N GLY A 62 2.84 10.21 -7.41
CA GLY A 62 3.00 9.32 -8.57
C GLY A 62 4.30 8.51 -8.59
N LYS A 63 5.14 8.61 -7.55
CA LYS A 63 6.31 7.73 -7.40
C LYS A 63 5.91 6.28 -7.09
N ILE A 64 4.78 6.09 -6.41
CA ILE A 64 4.11 4.80 -6.26
C ILE A 64 2.88 4.85 -7.16
N THR A 65 2.81 3.93 -8.11
CA THR A 65 1.68 3.86 -9.06
C THR A 65 0.79 2.64 -8.81
N LYS A 66 1.28 1.68 -8.01
CA LYS A 66 0.57 0.46 -7.65
C LYS A 66 0.78 0.14 -6.18
N ALA A 67 -0.29 -0.30 -5.54
CA ALA A 67 -0.30 -0.80 -4.18
C ALA A 67 -1.06 -2.13 -4.14
N ILE A 68 -0.65 -3.04 -3.26
CA ILE A 68 -1.26 -4.35 -3.11
C ILE A 68 -1.66 -4.52 -1.65
N ILE A 69 -2.96 -4.68 -1.39
CA ILE A 69 -3.47 -5.05 -0.07
C ILE A 69 -3.44 -6.57 0.04
N ILE A 70 -2.84 -7.08 1.11
CA ILE A 70 -2.84 -8.50 1.47
C ILE A 70 -3.54 -8.63 2.82
N LYS A 71 -4.81 -9.00 2.79
CA LYS A 71 -5.61 -9.18 4.01
C LYS A 71 -5.73 -10.66 4.33
N LEU A 72 -5.28 -11.04 5.51
CA LEU A 72 -5.38 -12.40 6.04
C LEU A 72 -6.44 -12.45 7.14
N GLN A 73 -7.08 -13.60 7.31
CA GLN A 73 -7.93 -13.84 8.47
C GLN A 73 -7.06 -14.33 9.64
N PRO A 74 -7.23 -13.78 10.87
CA PRO A 74 -6.54 -14.29 12.04
C PRO A 74 -6.83 -15.76 12.30
N LEU A 75 -5.80 -16.49 12.72
CA LEU A 75 -5.89 -17.86 13.23
C LEU A 75 -6.80 -17.90 14.46
N ARG A 76 -7.61 -18.95 14.52
CA ARG A 76 -8.39 -19.31 15.70
C ARG A 76 -7.64 -20.35 16.51
N GLU A 77 -8.11 -20.57 17.73
CA GLU A 77 -7.54 -21.60 18.61
C GLU A 77 -7.55 -22.97 17.91
N GLY A 78 -6.41 -23.65 17.92
CA GLY A 78 -6.21 -24.95 17.26
C GLY A 78 -5.81 -24.87 15.78
N GLU A 79 -5.85 -23.70 15.14
CA GLU A 79 -5.35 -23.53 13.77
C GLU A 79 -3.83 -23.28 13.76
N THR A 80 -3.11 -23.92 12.85
CA THR A 80 -1.65 -23.78 12.68
C THR A 80 -1.23 -23.18 11.34
N GLN A 81 -2.20 -22.94 10.46
CA GLN A 81 -1.99 -22.43 9.10
C GLN A 81 -3.08 -21.45 8.74
N ILE A 82 -2.73 -20.42 7.97
CA ILE A 82 -3.69 -19.42 7.49
C ILE A 82 -4.75 -20.12 6.64
N GLN A 83 -6.02 -19.96 7.03
CA GLN A 83 -7.12 -20.61 6.34
C GLN A 83 -7.69 -19.77 5.21
N LYS A 84 -7.68 -18.44 5.36
CA LYS A 84 -8.33 -17.51 4.43
C LYS A 84 -7.61 -16.18 4.37
N GLY A 85 -7.73 -15.54 3.21
CA GLY A 85 -7.27 -14.20 2.95
C GLY A 85 -7.65 -13.78 1.53
N PHE A 86 -7.33 -12.56 1.17
CA PHE A 86 -7.48 -12.05 -0.18
C PHE A 86 -6.36 -11.07 -0.52
N VAL A 87 -6.18 -10.86 -1.81
CA VAL A 87 -5.23 -9.90 -2.36
C VAL A 87 -6.00 -8.95 -3.28
N GLU A 88 -5.73 -7.66 -3.14
CA GLU A 88 -6.30 -6.63 -4.00
C GLU A 88 -5.23 -5.70 -4.52
N MET A 89 -5.26 -5.44 -5.82
CA MET A 89 -4.39 -4.43 -6.43
C MET A 89 -5.15 -3.11 -6.55
N TRP A 90 -4.46 -2.03 -6.21
CA TRP A 90 -4.89 -0.65 -6.38
C TRP A 90 -3.89 0.08 -7.26
N HIS A 91 -4.38 0.99 -8.08
CA HIS A 91 -3.56 1.78 -8.98
C HIS A 91 -3.97 3.25 -8.94
N ARG A 92 -3.02 4.12 -9.25
CA ARG A 92 -3.28 5.54 -9.52
C ARG A 92 -3.23 5.78 -11.03
N ILE A 93 -4.38 6.10 -11.63
CA ILE A 93 -4.52 6.38 -13.06
C ILE A 93 -5.22 7.73 -13.20
N ASP A 94 -4.68 8.62 -14.03
CA ASP A 94 -5.23 9.98 -14.28
C ASP A 94 -5.50 10.78 -12.99
N GLY A 95 -4.61 10.62 -12.01
CA GLY A 95 -4.72 11.29 -10.70
C GLY A 95 -5.71 10.64 -9.73
N GLN A 96 -6.44 9.59 -10.14
CA GLN A 96 -7.44 8.91 -9.31
C GLN A 96 -6.94 7.55 -8.82
N VAL A 97 -7.17 7.26 -7.54
CA VAL A 97 -6.92 5.95 -6.94
C VAL A 97 -8.12 5.04 -7.18
N ARG A 98 -7.87 3.87 -7.79
CA ARG A 98 -8.90 2.88 -8.10
C ARG A 98 -8.40 1.47 -7.78
N LYS A 99 -9.34 0.62 -7.35
CA LYS A 99 -9.12 -0.82 -7.25
C LYS A 99 -9.10 -1.42 -8.66
N ASP A 100 -8.18 -2.35 -8.91
CA ASP A 100 -8.14 -3.06 -10.18
C ASP A 100 -9.34 -4.01 -10.31
N GLY A 101 -9.95 -4.04 -11.49
CA GLY A 101 -11.14 -4.88 -11.75
C GLY A 101 -12.49 -4.29 -11.30
N SER A 102 -12.53 -3.13 -10.64
CA SER A 102 -13.77 -2.35 -10.54
C SER A 102 -14.00 -1.58 -11.85
N ARG A 103 -14.90 -2.12 -12.69
CA ARG A 103 -15.46 -1.41 -13.85
C ARG A 103 -16.58 -0.48 -13.42
#